data_AF-A0A5B1R7J6-F1
#
_entry.id   AF-A0A5B1R7J6-F1
#
_cell.length_a   1.000
_cell.length_b   1.000
_cell.length_c   1.000
_cell.angle_alpha   90.00
_cell.angle_beta   90.00
_cell.angle_gamma   90.00
#
_symmetry.space_group_name_H-M   'P 1'
#
loop_
_entity.id
_entity.type
_entity.pdbx_description
1 polymer ?
#
loop_
_entity_poly.entity_id
_entity_poly.type
_entity_poly.pdbx_seq_one_letter_code
_entity_poly.pdbx_strand_id
1 'polypeptide(L)'
;DNLCRKWCNPAPLNGSAPNLVVQDHDQDGRPYYKRAFNTQACEQLNAWLGGFERIVSRMTAANFDWFIHVMLFLHSKKIMTKQSKASTRDQDMDEDESEDDNSSDDEDDEDEDDEGEEE
;
A
#
# COMPACT_ATOMS: atom_id res chain seq x y z
N ASP A 1 -14.64 14.65 2.59
CA ASP A 1 -13.62 15.13 3.54
C ASP A 1 -12.45 15.79 2.79
N ASN A 2 -11.90 16.88 3.34
CA ASN A 2 -10.80 17.65 2.75
C ASN A 2 -9.50 16.83 2.72
N LEU A 3 -9.25 16.00 3.75
CA LEU A 3 -8.04 15.18 3.86
C LEU A 3 -7.98 14.16 2.72
N CYS A 4 -9.06 13.41 2.49
CA CYS A 4 -9.18 12.49 1.35
C CYS A 4 -9.02 13.20 -0.01
N ARG A 5 -9.62 14.39 -0.16
CA ARG A 5 -9.50 15.16 -1.40
C ARG A 5 -8.07 15.63 -1.64
N LYS A 6 -7.33 15.98 -0.59
CA LYS A 6 -5.98 16.52 -0.70
C LYS A 6 -4.92 15.43 -0.89
N TRP A 7 -5.07 14.29 -0.22
CA TRP A 7 -4.01 13.29 -0.09
C TRP A 7 -4.34 11.93 -0.71
N CYS A 8 -5.62 11.51 -0.74
CA CYS A 8 -5.97 10.16 -1.22
C CYS A 8 -6.20 10.08 -2.74
N ASN A 9 -6.43 11.21 -3.42
CA ASN A 9 -6.53 11.24 -4.87
C ASN A 9 -5.82 12.50 -5.40
N PRO A 10 -4.48 12.49 -5.58
CA PRO A 10 -3.73 13.63 -6.10
C PRO A 10 -3.90 13.82 -7.63
N ALA A 11 -4.77 13.04 -8.30
CA ALA A 11 -4.87 13.06 -9.75
C ALA A 11 -5.17 14.47 -10.31
N PRO A 12 -4.52 14.87 -11.43
CA PRO A 12 -4.78 16.16 -12.04
C PRO A 12 -6.18 16.23 -12.62
N LEU A 13 -6.86 17.37 -12.46
CA LEU A 13 -8.22 17.63 -12.97
C LEU A 13 -8.23 17.98 -14.46
N ASN A 14 -7.42 17.27 -15.25
CA ASN A 14 -7.25 17.47 -16.69
C ASN A 14 -7.70 16.25 -17.52
N GLY A 15 -8.25 15.22 -16.87
CA GLY A 15 -8.67 13.98 -17.51
C GLY A 15 -7.56 12.97 -17.79
N SER A 16 -6.30 13.24 -17.41
CA SER A 16 -5.18 12.31 -17.62
C SER A 16 -5.29 11.00 -16.83
N ALA A 17 -6.16 10.95 -15.80
CA ALA A 17 -6.40 9.77 -14.99
C ALA A 17 -7.89 9.40 -15.01
N PRO A 18 -8.39 8.75 -16.08
CA PRO A 18 -9.83 8.52 -16.28
C PRO A 18 -10.48 7.64 -15.20
N ASN A 19 -9.72 6.76 -14.55
CA ASN A 19 -10.20 5.93 -13.43
C ASN A 19 -10.29 6.71 -12.10
N LEU A 20 -9.71 7.91 -12.02
CA LEU A 20 -9.62 8.73 -10.82
C LEU A 20 -10.26 10.12 -10.99
N VAL A 21 -10.64 10.47 -12.22
CA VAL A 21 -11.20 11.77 -12.60
C VAL A 21 -12.29 11.54 -13.64
N VAL A 22 -13.52 11.91 -13.31
CA VAL A 22 -14.69 11.77 -14.16
C VAL A 22 -15.21 13.13 -14.59
N GLN A 23 -15.77 13.21 -15.78
CA GLN A 23 -16.45 14.41 -16.27
C GLN A 23 -17.87 14.48 -15.70
N ASP A 24 -18.27 15.68 -15.28
CA ASP A 24 -19.60 15.99 -14.77
C ASP A 24 -20.05 17.35 -15.34
N HIS A 25 -21.32 17.74 -15.15
CA HIS A 25 -21.86 18.98 -15.68
C HIS A 25 -22.26 19.94 -14.56
N ASP A 26 -21.90 21.23 -14.71
CA ASP A 26 -22.35 22.27 -13.79
C ASP A 26 -23.82 22.66 -14.03
N GLN A 27 -24.33 23.63 -13.27
CA GLN A 27 -25.71 24.10 -13.37
C GLN A 27 -26.03 24.73 -14.74
N ASP A 28 -25.00 25.22 -15.45
CA ASP A 28 -25.10 25.81 -16.78
C ASP A 28 -24.88 24.76 -17.90
N GLY A 29 -24.73 23.49 -17.53
CA GLY A 29 -24.49 22.39 -18.47
C GLY A 29 -23.07 22.36 -19.06
N ARG A 30 -22.11 23.06 -18.46
CA ARG A 30 -20.71 23.04 -18.91
C ARG A 30 -19.98 21.85 -18.29
N PRO A 31 -19.17 21.12 -19.07
CA PRO A 31 -18.42 20.00 -18.55
C PRO A 31 -17.31 20.48 -17.62
N TYR A 32 -17.19 19.86 -16.45
CA TYR A 32 -16.07 20.02 -15.53
C TYR A 32 -15.57 18.65 -15.08
N TYR A 33 -14.30 18.56 -14.71
CA TYR A 33 -13.74 17.34 -14.16
C TYR A 33 -13.87 17.33 -12.64
N LYS A 34 -14.23 16.18 -12.08
CA LYS A 34 -14.22 15.93 -10.64
C LYS A 34 -13.48 14.65 -10.32
N ARG A 35 -12.85 14.61 -9.14
CA ARG A 35 -12.17 13.42 -8.64
C ARG A 35 -13.19 12.33 -8.32
N ALA A 36 -12.94 11.13 -8.83
CA ALA A 36 -13.69 9.92 -8.50
C ALA A 36 -13.11 9.24 -7.25
N PHE A 37 -13.90 8.33 -6.68
CA PHE A 37 -13.45 7.45 -5.62
C PHE A 37 -12.49 6.39 -6.20
N ASN A 38 -11.36 6.16 -5.53
CA ASN A 38 -10.37 5.17 -5.97
C ASN A 38 -10.74 3.78 -5.43
N THR A 39 -11.66 3.10 -6.09
CA THR A 39 -12.09 1.75 -5.70
C THR A 39 -10.93 0.77 -5.66
N GLN A 40 -9.99 0.86 -6.61
CA GLN A 40 -8.84 -0.04 -6.67
C GLN A 40 -7.92 0.09 -5.46
N ALA A 41 -7.66 1.32 -4.99
CA ALA A 41 -6.88 1.52 -3.78
C ALA A 41 -7.58 0.94 -2.55
N CYS A 42 -8.91 1.02 -2.48
CA CYS A 42 -9.68 0.43 -1.39
C CYS A 42 -9.65 -1.10 -1.44
N GLU A 43 -9.76 -1.70 -2.62
CA GLU A 43 -9.65 -3.16 -2.79
C GLU A 43 -8.26 -3.66 -2.39
N GLN A 44 -7.20 -2.96 -2.81
CA GLN A 44 -5.83 -3.30 -2.43
C GLN A 44 -5.60 -3.16 -0.92
N LEU A 45 -6.13 -2.09 -0.31
CA LEU A 45 -6.05 -1.90 1.13
C LEU A 45 -6.79 -3.01 1.88
N ASN A 46 -7.99 -3.36 1.44
CA ASN A 46 -8.78 -4.43 2.06
C ASN A 46 -8.10 -5.80 1.91
N ALA A 47 -7.53 -6.09 0.74
CA ALA A 47 -6.76 -7.31 0.52
C ALA A 47 -5.54 -7.38 1.45
N TRP A 48 -4.82 -6.25 1.63
CA TRP A 48 -3.70 -6.17 2.56
C TRP A 48 -4.14 -6.35 4.03
N LEU A 49 -5.26 -5.74 4.41
CA LEU A 49 -5.83 -5.88 5.76
C LEU A 49 -6.40 -7.27 6.04
N GLY A 50 -6.71 -8.07 5.01
CA GLY A 50 -7.24 -9.43 5.16
C GLY A 50 -6.37 -10.33 6.05
N GLY A 51 -5.05 -10.20 5.97
CA GLY A 51 -4.13 -10.94 6.84
C GLY A 51 -4.23 -10.58 8.33
N PHE A 52 -4.83 -9.44 8.66
CA PHE A 52 -4.98 -8.93 10.02
C PHE A 52 -6.41 -9.04 10.57
N GLU A 53 -7.34 -9.60 9.79
CA GLU A 53 -8.78 -9.61 10.09
C GLU A 53 -9.08 -10.16 11.49
N ARG A 54 -8.44 -11.25 11.89
CA ARG A 54 -8.69 -11.90 13.20
C ARG A 54 -8.39 -10.99 14.39
N ILE A 55 -7.37 -10.14 14.28
CA ILE A 55 -6.95 -9.22 15.35
C ILE A 55 -7.79 -7.95 15.28
N VAL A 56 -7.93 -7.39 14.07
CA VAL A 56 -8.69 -6.19 13.78
C VAL A 56 -10.16 -6.31 14.18
N SER A 57 -10.80 -7.45 13.89
CA SER A 57 -12.22 -7.71 14.20
C SER A 57 -12.54 -7.74 15.69
N ARG A 58 -11.54 -7.88 16.56
CA ARG A 58 -11.70 -7.94 18.03
C ARG A 58 -11.44 -6.60 18.71
N MET A 59 -11.03 -5.57 17.96
CA MET A 59 -10.70 -4.26 18.51
C MET A 59 -11.94 -3.38 18.74
N THR A 60 -11.86 -2.49 19.73
CA THR A 60 -12.79 -1.37 19.83
C THR A 60 -12.53 -0.38 18.69
N ALA A 61 -13.52 0.45 18.35
CA ALA A 61 -13.36 1.46 17.31
C ALA A 61 -12.16 2.40 17.54
N ALA A 62 -11.91 2.79 18.79
CA ALA A 62 -10.76 3.64 19.15
C ALA A 62 -9.42 2.92 18.94
N ASN A 63 -9.34 1.64 19.32
CA ASN A 63 -8.12 0.85 19.13
C ASN A 63 -7.87 0.55 17.65
N PHE A 64 -8.93 0.27 16.90
CA PHE A 64 -8.87 0.07 15.45
C PHE A 64 -8.35 1.31 14.73
N ASP A 65 -8.87 2.50 15.06
CA ASP A 65 -8.43 3.75 14.44
C ASP A 65 -6.93 4.01 14.68
N TRP A 66 -6.47 3.91 15.93
CA TRP A 66 -5.05 4.05 16.25
C TRP A 66 -4.19 2.98 15.54
N PHE A 67 -4.64 1.72 15.55
CA PHE A 67 -3.92 0.61 14.94
C PHE A 67 -3.74 0.80 13.43
N ILE A 68 -4.81 1.15 12.71
CA ILE A 68 -4.77 1.40 11.27
C ILE A 68 -3.84 2.57 10.95
N HIS A 69 -3.87 3.65 11.72
CA HIS A 69 -2.95 4.78 11.53
C HIS A 69 -1.48 4.34 11.67
N VAL A 70 -1.13 3.56 12.69
CA VAL A 70 0.24 3.07 12.91
C VAL A 70 0.66 2.10 11.80
N MET A 71 -0.20 1.15 11.45
CA MET A 71 0.05 0.17 10.39
C MET A 71 0.31 0.85 9.04
N LEU A 72 -0.54 1.80 8.64
CA LEU A 72 -0.38 2.55 7.40
C LEU A 72 0.90 3.38 7.39
N PHE A 73 1.27 3.99 8.52
CA PHE A 73 2.49 4.77 8.66
C PHE A 73 3.74 3.92 8.49
N LEU A 74 3.81 2.77 9.19
CA LEU A 74 4.94 1.85 9.09
C LEU A 74 5.05 1.23 7.69
N HIS A 75 3.92 0.82 7.12
CA HIS A 75 3.86 0.28 5.77
C HIS A 75 4.34 1.30 4.73
N SER A 76 3.86 2.54 4.80
CA SER A 76 4.28 3.62 3.89
C SER A 76 5.79 3.87 3.97
N LYS A 77 6.36 3.91 5.17
CA LYS A 77 7.83 4.03 5.34
C LYS A 77 8.58 2.88 4.67
N LYS A 78 8.15 1.63 4.90
CA LYS A 78 8.77 0.45 4.28
C LYS A 78 8.75 0.52 2.76
N ILE A 79 7.60 0.90 2.18
CA ILE A 79 7.44 1.04 0.73
C ILE A 79 8.30 2.17 0.17
N MET A 80 8.34 3.34 0.83
CA MET A 80 9.19 4.46 0.39
C MET A 80 10.67 4.08 0.39
N THR A 81 11.14 3.37 1.42
CA THR A 81 12.53 2.87 1.46
C THR A 81 12.80 1.81 0.39
N LYS A 82 11.84 0.94 0.09
CA LYS A 82 11.96 -0.04 -1.00
C LYS A 82 12.04 0.65 -2.37
N GLN A 83 11.20 1.65 -2.59
CA GLN A 83 11.19 2.43 -3.83
C GLN A 83 12.48 3.25 -4.00
N SER A 84 12.98 3.88 -2.94
CA SER A 84 14.25 4.62 -3.02
C SER A 84 15.41 3.69 -3.35
N LYS A 85 15.47 2.50 -2.74
CA LYS A 85 16.49 1.49 -3.05
C LYS A 85 16.38 0.97 -4.49
N ALA A 86 15.16 0.70 -4.97
CA ALA A 86 14.95 0.27 -6.36
C ALA A 86 15.37 1.35 -7.36
N SER A 87 15.05 2.62 -7.09
CA SER A 87 15.47 3.74 -7.95
C SER A 87 16.98 3.98 -7.97
N THR A 88 17.70 3.61 -6.91
CA THR A 88 19.17 3.64 -6.88
C THR A 88 19.75 2.45 -7.65
N ARG A 89 19.16 1.25 -7.50
CA ARG A 89 19.61 0.04 -8.19
C ARG A 89 19.41 0.11 -9.71
N ASP A 90 18.40 0.83 -10.19
CA ASP A 90 18.20 1.12 -11.61
C ASP A 90 19.19 2.17 -12.17
N GLN A 91 19.90 2.93 -11.32
CA GLN A 91 20.94 3.89 -11.72
C GLN A 91 22.35 3.29 -11.71
N ASP A 92 22.57 2.22 -10.93
CA ASP A 92 23.86 1.53 -10.81
C ASP A 92 24.03 0.38 -11.84
N MET A 93 23.09 0.20 -12.78
CA MET A 93 23.16 -0.83 -13.84
C MET A 93 23.76 -0.33 -15.17
N ASP A 94 24.38 0.86 -15.21
CA ASP A 94 25.07 1.37 -16.41
C ASP A 94 26.61 1.41 -16.29
N GLU A 95 27.22 1.06 -15.14
CA GLU A 95 28.68 0.89 -15.05
C GLU A 95 29.08 -0.32 -14.17
N ASP A 96 29.68 -1.29 -14.86
CA ASP A 96 30.63 -2.31 -14.41
C ASP A 96 30.11 -3.73 -14.07
N GLU A 97 30.43 -4.65 -15.00
CA GLU A 97 30.51 -6.09 -14.72
C GLU A 97 31.61 -6.33 -13.68
N SER A 98 31.24 -6.62 -12.43
CA SER A 98 32.02 -7.53 -11.60
C SER A 98 31.15 -8.29 -10.61
N GLU A 99 31.27 -9.61 -10.71
CA GLU A 99 30.71 -10.61 -9.83
C GLU A 99 31.17 -10.36 -8.38
N ASP A 100 30.25 -10.27 -7.42
CA ASP A 100 30.49 -10.92 -6.14
C ASP A 100 29.18 -11.26 -5.40
N ASP A 101 29.17 -12.50 -4.97
CA ASP A 101 28.09 -13.27 -4.37
C ASP A 101 28.02 -12.98 -2.87
N ASN A 102 26.84 -12.57 -2.37
CA ASN A 102 26.41 -12.98 -1.04
C ASN A 102 24.90 -12.80 -0.87
N SER A 103 24.14 -13.81 -1.29
CA SER A 103 22.76 -14.01 -0.85
C SER A 103 22.76 -14.67 0.52
N SER A 104 22.35 -13.93 1.57
CA SER A 104 21.91 -14.51 2.84
C SER A 104 21.06 -13.49 3.58
N ASP A 105 19.76 -13.74 3.64
CA ASP A 105 18.89 -13.50 4.79
C ASP A 105 17.48 -14.04 4.46
N ASP A 106 17.40 -15.37 4.38
CA ASP A 106 16.17 -16.13 4.62
C ASP A 106 16.47 -16.98 5.86
N GLU A 107 16.15 -16.45 7.04
CA GLU A 107 15.98 -17.30 8.23
C GLU A 107 14.49 -17.65 8.30
N ASP A 108 14.22 -18.89 7.91
CA ASP A 108 12.94 -19.60 8.01
C ASP A 108 12.49 -19.72 9.48
N ASP A 109 11.20 -19.50 9.71
CA ASP A 109 10.48 -19.86 10.94
C ASP A 109 10.53 -21.39 11.14
N GLU A 110 11.18 -21.85 12.22
CA GLU A 110 11.02 -23.23 12.72
C GLU A 110 9.81 -23.30 13.67
N ASP A 111 8.67 -23.75 13.13
CA ASP A 111 7.55 -24.29 13.89
C ASP A 111 7.92 -25.73 14.34
N GLU A 112 8.29 -25.94 15.61
CA GLU A 112 8.37 -27.27 16.23
C GLU A 112 6.97 -27.71 16.72
N ASP A 113 6.25 -28.44 15.87
CA ASP A 113 5.19 -29.38 16.28
C ASP A 113 5.82 -30.78 16.39
N ASP A 114 5.92 -31.36 17.59
CA ASP A 114 6.19 -32.79 17.79
C ASP A 114 5.10 -33.42 18.68
N GLU A 115 4.21 -34.18 18.05
CA GLU A 115 3.22 -35.06 18.70
C GLU A 115 3.69 -36.54 18.62
N GLY A 116 3.73 -37.23 19.78
CA GLY A 116 3.67 -38.70 19.93
C GLY A 116 5.02 -39.44 19.80
N GLU A 117 5.33 -40.55 20.49
CA GLU A 117 4.54 -41.59 21.15
C GLU A 117 5.48 -42.50 21.99
N GLU A 118 4.92 -43.15 23.03
CA GLU A 118 5.24 -44.48 23.61
C GLU A 118 6.57 -44.78 24.35
N GLU A 119 6.47 -45.03 25.67
CA GLU A 119 6.65 -46.35 26.33
C GLU A 119 5.99 -46.38 27.73
#